data_AF-A0A1G1INC7-F1
#
_entry.id   AF-A0A1G1INC7-F1
#
_cell.length_a   1.000
_cell.length_b   1.000
_cell.length_c   1.000
_cell.angle_alpha   90.00
_cell.angle_beta   90.00
_cell.angle_gamma   90.00
#
_symmetry.space_group_name_H-M   'P 1'
#
loop_
_entity.id
_entity.type
_entity.pdbx_description
1 polymer ?
#
loop_
_entity_poly.entity_id
_entity_poly.type
_entity_poly.pdbx_seq_one_letter_code
_entity_poly.pdbx_strand_id
1 'polypeptide(L)'
;MRIRFEIFFLLIGLNLVTGCANHRPNLEPISREQKAFYRVRALHEKGESRETLEAAERFLKRYPSGILSMPVKYYAAVNQQRIGNLELAKQLFREIAETRPESGWTELAESNLKSMGD
;
A
#
# COMPACT_ATOMS: atom_id res chain seq x y z
N MET A 1 35.91 55.54 21.64
CA MET A 1 35.06 55.15 22.78
C MET A 1 33.61 55.09 22.31
N ARG A 2 32.98 53.93 22.49
CA ARG A 2 31.53 53.62 22.53
C ARG A 2 30.62 53.74 21.28
N ILE A 3 30.24 52.53 20.85
CA ILE A 3 29.02 52.06 20.15
C ILE A 3 27.73 52.64 20.75
N ARG A 4 26.68 52.81 19.91
CA ARG A 4 25.28 52.31 20.07
C ARG A 4 24.42 52.78 18.88
N PHE A 5 24.02 51.91 17.95
CA PHE A 5 22.82 51.04 17.97
C PHE A 5 21.52 51.81 18.22
N GLU A 6 20.46 51.47 17.47
CA GLU A 6 19.16 52.16 17.33
C GLU A 6 19.25 53.35 16.36
N ILE A 7 18.80 53.29 15.10
CA ILE A 7 17.40 53.14 14.69
C ILE A 7 17.38 52.28 13.40
N PHE A 8 17.36 50.96 13.58
CA PHE A 8 17.04 50.00 12.51
C PHE A 8 15.65 49.38 12.78
N PHE A 9 14.72 50.19 13.32
CA PHE A 9 13.42 49.75 13.81
C PHE A 9 12.23 50.39 13.09
N LEU A 10 12.44 50.88 11.86
CA LEU A 10 11.38 51.42 11.00
C LEU A 10 11.27 50.70 9.65
N LEU A 11 11.71 49.43 9.60
CA LEU A 11 11.43 48.48 8.51
C LEU A 11 11.07 47.08 9.06
N ILE A 12 10.49 47.01 10.25
CA ILE A 12 9.92 45.78 10.81
C ILE A 12 8.41 46.00 10.95
N GLY A 13 7.74 46.12 9.81
CA GLY A 13 6.30 46.39 9.78
C GLY A 13 5.55 45.81 8.59
N LEU A 14 6.21 45.01 7.72
CA LEU A 14 5.54 44.44 6.55
C LEU A 14 6.18 43.14 6.05
N ASN A 15 6.51 42.19 6.94
CA ASN A 15 6.91 40.84 6.55
C ASN A 15 6.23 39.78 7.42
N LEU A 16 4.91 39.91 7.62
CA LEU A 16 4.11 38.94 8.38
C LEU A 16 2.88 38.47 7.57
N VAL A 17 3.03 38.20 6.27
CA VAL A 17 2.11 37.30 5.54
C VAL A 17 2.88 36.64 4.40
N THR A 18 3.56 35.53 4.67
CA THR A 18 3.87 34.41 3.73
C THR A 18 4.74 33.36 4.44
N GLY A 19 4.36 33.02 5.68
CA GLY A 19 5.05 32.03 6.49
C GLY A 19 4.36 30.67 6.54
N CYS A 20 3.28 30.44 5.79
CA CYS A 20 2.81 29.08 5.52
C CYS A 20 3.57 28.60 4.29
N ALA A 21 4.86 28.27 4.47
CA ALA A 21 5.60 27.52 3.48
C ALA A 21 4.78 26.27 3.17
N ASN A 22 4.18 26.27 1.98
CA ASN A 22 3.55 25.13 1.36
C ASN A 22 4.53 23.96 1.40
N HIS A 23 4.49 23.15 2.46
CA HIS A 23 4.96 21.78 2.41
C HIS A 23 3.94 21.04 1.54
N ARG A 24 3.98 21.30 0.23
CA ARG A 24 3.44 20.35 -0.72
C ARG A 24 4.32 19.12 -0.49
N PRO A 25 3.78 17.99 0.03
CA PRO A 25 4.57 16.79 0.03
C PRO A 25 5.05 16.63 -1.41
N ASN A 26 6.36 16.51 -1.59
CA ASN A 26 6.92 16.12 -2.86
C ASN A 26 6.33 14.73 -3.14
N LEU A 27 5.19 14.69 -3.82
CA LEU A 27 4.51 13.45 -4.18
C LEU A 27 5.40 12.81 -5.22
N GLU A 28 6.36 12.00 -4.77
CA GLU A 28 7.12 11.16 -5.68
C GLU A 28 6.12 10.43 -6.58
N PRO A 29 6.35 10.41 -7.91
CA PRO A 29 5.45 9.72 -8.82
C PRO A 29 5.26 8.27 -8.35
N ILE A 30 4.01 7.82 -8.26
CA ILE A 30 3.71 6.43 -7.92
C ILE A 30 4.51 5.49 -8.82
N SER A 31 5.20 4.52 -8.21
CA SER A 31 5.98 3.54 -8.95
C SER A 31 5.06 2.69 -9.84
N ARG A 32 5.62 2.06 -10.89
CA ARG A 32 4.85 1.17 -11.75
C ARG A 32 4.26 -0.02 -10.98
N GLU A 33 4.96 -0.47 -9.94
CA GLU A 33 4.47 -1.49 -9.00
C GLU A 33 3.28 -0.96 -8.20
N GLN A 34 3.39 0.21 -7.58
CA GLN A 34 2.30 0.83 -6.81
C GLN A 34 1.05 1.04 -7.67
N LYS A 35 1.21 1.54 -8.90
CA LYS A 35 0.09 1.71 -9.84
C LYS A 35 -0.60 0.38 -10.16
N ALA A 36 0.17 -0.69 -10.39
CA ALA A 36 -0.37 -2.01 -10.66
C ALA A 36 -1.08 -2.59 -9.42
N PHE A 37 -0.52 -2.40 -8.23
CA PHE A 37 -1.13 -2.79 -6.96
C PHE A 37 -2.48 -2.09 -6.73
N TYR A 38 -2.54 -0.77 -6.92
CA TYR A 38 -3.79 -0.02 -6.76
C TYR A 38 -4.89 -0.51 -7.70
N ARG A 39 -4.53 -0.96 -8.90
CA ARG A 39 -5.49 -1.61 -9.80
C ARG A 39 -6.04 -2.91 -9.22
N VAL A 40 -5.18 -3.81 -8.72
CA VAL A 40 -5.63 -5.07 -8.09
C VAL A 40 -6.54 -4.77 -6.91
N ARG A 41 -6.13 -3.84 -6.03
CA ARG A 41 -6.91 -3.46 -4.85
C ARG A 41 -8.27 -2.90 -5.22
N ALA A 42 -8.34 -1.98 -6.19
CA ALA A 42 -9.60 -1.39 -6.61
C ALA A 42 -10.59 -2.43 -7.17
N LEU A 43 -10.10 -3.41 -7.92
CA LEU A 43 -10.94 -4.51 -8.43
C LEU A 43 -11.42 -5.41 -7.28
N HIS A 44 -10.54 -5.71 -6.31
CA HIS A 44 -10.87 -6.50 -5.12
C HIS A 44 -11.98 -5.82 -4.28
N GLU A 45 -11.85 -4.52 -4.05
CA GLU A 45 -12.80 -3.69 -3.29
C GLU A 45 -14.18 -3.63 -3.96
N LYS A 46 -14.22 -3.63 -5.30
CA LYS A 46 -15.47 -3.69 -6.07
C LYS A 46 -16.11 -5.07 -6.10
N GLY A 47 -15.41 -6.12 -5.69
CA GLY A 47 -15.89 -7.49 -5.79
C GLY A 47 -15.79 -8.10 -7.19
N GLU A 48 -15.05 -7.46 -8.11
CA GLU A 48 -14.79 -7.95 -9.47
C GLU A 48 -13.75 -9.09 -9.41
N SER A 49 -14.18 -10.28 -8.97
CA SER A 49 -13.25 -11.36 -8.60
C SER A 49 -12.44 -11.89 -9.77
N ARG A 50 -13.02 -12.04 -10.96
CA ARG A 50 -12.31 -12.54 -12.14
C ARG A 50 -11.24 -11.55 -12.60
N GLU A 51 -11.62 -10.29 -12.69
CA GLU A 51 -10.75 -9.17 -13.08
C GLU A 51 -9.63 -8.97 -12.06
N THR A 52 -9.92 -9.14 -10.77
CA THR A 52 -8.91 -9.10 -9.71
C THR A 52 -7.87 -10.19 -9.92
N LEU A 53 -8.30 -11.42 -10.20
CA LEU A 53 -7.38 -12.55 -10.41
C LEU A 53 -6.49 -12.33 -11.64
N GLU A 54 -7.05 -11.88 -12.76
CA GLU A 54 -6.27 -11.55 -13.95
C GLU A 54 -5.27 -10.40 -13.69
N ALA A 55 -5.67 -9.38 -12.94
CA ALA A 55 -4.78 -8.29 -12.57
C ALA A 55 -3.68 -8.75 -11.60
N ALA A 56 -4.02 -9.61 -10.64
CA ALA A 56 -3.09 -10.17 -9.67
C ALA A 56 -2.07 -11.10 -10.36
N GLU A 57 -2.49 -11.94 -11.30
CA GLU A 57 -1.59 -12.79 -12.09
C GLU A 57 -0.56 -11.95 -12.86
N ARG A 58 -1.02 -10.92 -13.59
CA ARG A 58 -0.12 -10.00 -14.29
C ARG A 58 0.84 -9.28 -13.34
N PHE A 59 0.35 -8.88 -12.16
CA PHE A 59 1.17 -8.25 -11.14
C PHE A 59 2.26 -9.19 -10.64
N LEU A 60 1.90 -10.39 -10.19
CA LEU A 60 2.82 -11.36 -9.59
C LEU A 60 3.83 -11.89 -10.61
N LYS A 61 3.45 -11.98 -11.89
CA LYS A 61 4.39 -12.28 -12.99
C LYS A 61 5.44 -11.19 -13.16
N ARG A 62 5.09 -9.92 -12.94
CA ARG A 62 5.98 -8.77 -13.15
C ARG A 62 6.79 -8.40 -11.90
N TYR A 63 6.21 -8.60 -10.72
CA TYR A 63 6.76 -8.22 -9.41
C TYR A 63 6.67 -9.41 -8.43
N PRO A 64 7.35 -10.53 -8.70
CA PRO A 64 7.18 -11.76 -7.91
C PRO A 64 7.61 -11.62 -6.45
N SER A 65 8.61 -10.77 -6.18
CA SER A 65 9.21 -10.57 -4.85
C SER A 65 9.18 -9.11 -4.39
N GLY A 66 8.32 -8.28 -4.98
CA GLY A 66 8.15 -6.88 -4.60
C GLY A 66 7.52 -6.71 -3.21
N ILE A 67 7.66 -5.54 -2.59
CA ILE A 67 7.05 -5.27 -1.28
C ILE A 67 5.52 -5.38 -1.32
N LEU A 68 4.92 -5.24 -2.51
CA LEU A 68 3.49 -5.36 -2.75
C LEU A 68 3.07 -6.74 -3.29
N SER A 69 3.98 -7.71 -3.44
CA SER A 69 3.61 -9.05 -3.94
C SER A 69 2.75 -9.81 -2.93
N MET A 70 3.08 -9.72 -1.65
CA MET A 70 2.34 -10.39 -0.57
C MET A 70 0.88 -9.92 -0.44
N PRO A 71 0.56 -8.62 -0.37
CA PRO A 71 -0.84 -8.17 -0.37
C PRO A 71 -1.60 -8.54 -1.65
N VAL A 72 -0.93 -8.53 -2.82
CA VAL A 72 -1.57 -8.97 -4.08
C VAL A 72 -1.91 -10.46 -4.04
N LYS A 73 -1.01 -11.28 -3.51
CA LYS A 73 -1.24 -12.72 -3.32
C LYS A 73 -2.41 -12.98 -2.38
N TYR A 74 -2.52 -12.20 -1.31
CA TYR A 74 -3.66 -12.26 -0.40
C TYR A 74 -4.98 -11.90 -1.11
N TYR A 75 -5.01 -10.81 -1.89
CA TYR A 75 -6.20 -10.46 -2.67
C TYR A 75 -6.58 -11.51 -3.70
N ALA A 76 -5.59 -12.21 -4.27
CA ALA A 76 -5.86 -13.35 -5.15
C ALA A 76 -6.50 -14.50 -4.37
N ALA A 77 -5.97 -14.88 -3.21
CA ALA A 77 -6.53 -15.94 -2.36
C ALA A 77 -7.99 -15.67 -1.97
N VAL A 78 -8.30 -14.45 -1.49
CA VAL A 78 -9.68 -14.06 -1.15
C VAL A 78 -10.61 -14.12 -2.36
N ASN A 79 -10.15 -13.72 -3.54
CA ASN A 79 -11.00 -13.79 -4.73
C ASN A 79 -11.14 -15.20 -5.28
N GLN A 80 -10.15 -16.09 -5.12
CA GLN A 80 -10.32 -17.53 -5.39
C GLN A 80 -11.41 -18.12 -4.50
N GLN A 81 -11.40 -17.77 -3.22
CA GLN A 81 -12.44 -18.18 -2.27
C GLN A 81 -13.82 -17.69 -2.71
N ARG A 82 -13.96 -16.40 -3.09
CA ARG A 82 -15.23 -15.81 -3.55
C ARG A 82 -15.83 -16.52 -4.76
N ILE A 83 -15.00 -17.03 -5.66
CA ILE A 83 -15.46 -17.76 -6.85
C ILE A 83 -15.58 -19.27 -6.64
N GLY A 84 -15.39 -19.77 -5.41
CA GLY A 84 -15.55 -21.17 -5.04
C GLY A 84 -14.33 -22.06 -5.27
N ASN A 85 -13.19 -21.50 -5.68
CA ASN A 85 -11.94 -22.22 -5.87
C ASN A 85 -11.20 -22.39 -4.52
N LEU A 86 -11.81 -23.11 -3.59
CA LEU A 86 -11.33 -23.21 -2.20
C LEU A 86 -9.95 -23.83 -2.07
N GLU A 87 -9.62 -24.84 -2.88
CA GLU A 87 -8.30 -25.48 -2.85
C GLU A 87 -7.18 -24.50 -3.21
N LEU A 88 -7.37 -23.72 -4.27
CA LEU A 88 -6.38 -22.73 -4.69
C LEU A 88 -6.30 -21.56 -3.70
N ALA A 89 -7.42 -21.16 -3.10
CA ALA A 89 -7.43 -20.18 -2.03
C ALA A 89 -6.60 -20.66 -0.82
N LYS A 90 -6.83 -21.89 -0.36
CA LYS A 90 -6.06 -22.53 0.73
C LYS A 90 -4.59 -22.59 0.39
N GLN A 91 -4.23 -23.04 -0.81
CA GLN A 91 -2.84 -23.07 -1.26
C GLN A 91 -2.19 -21.68 -1.15
N LEU A 92 -2.82 -20.64 -1.70
CA LEU A 92 -2.27 -19.29 -1.65
C LEU A 92 -2.15 -18.75 -0.22
N PHE A 93 -3.11 -19.04 0.66
CA PHE A 93 -3.02 -18.66 2.07
C PHE A 93 -1.89 -19.38 2.80
N ARG A 94 -1.70 -20.70 2.59
CA ARG A 94 -0.58 -21.44 3.18
C ARG A 94 0.76 -20.85 2.73
N GLU A 95 0.90 -20.57 1.44
CA GLU A 95 2.12 -19.95 0.92
C GLU A 95 2.39 -18.56 1.55
N ILE A 96 1.35 -17.77 1.90
CA ILE A 96 1.52 -16.50 2.60
C ILE A 96 1.98 -16.74 4.04
N ALA A 97 1.31 -17.66 4.76
CA ALA A 97 1.62 -18.01 6.15
C ALA A 97 3.06 -18.50 6.33
N GLU A 98 3.59 -19.22 5.33
CA GLU A 98 4.96 -19.77 5.36
C GLU A 98 6.05 -18.73 5.04
N THR A 99 5.72 -17.59 4.41
CA THR A 99 6.75 -16.67 3.88
C THR A 99 7.37 -15.75 4.94
N ARG A 100 6.54 -15.09 5.77
CA ARG A 100 7.00 -14.15 6.83
C ARG A 100 6.07 -14.22 8.04
N PRO A 101 6.33 -15.13 8.99
CA PRO A 101 5.40 -15.42 10.10
C PRO A 101 4.94 -14.20 10.92
N GLU A 102 5.73 -13.11 10.98
CA GLU A 102 5.44 -11.93 11.81
C GLU A 102 4.77 -10.75 11.05
N SER A 103 4.15 -11.00 9.89
CA SER A 103 3.47 -9.95 9.12
C SER A 103 1.95 -9.99 9.30
N GLY A 104 1.29 -8.82 9.25
CA GLY A 104 -0.17 -8.76 9.30
C GLY A 104 -0.86 -9.55 8.16
N TRP A 105 -0.18 -9.81 7.05
CA TRP A 105 -0.70 -10.68 5.97
C TRP A 105 -0.69 -12.16 6.35
N THR A 106 0.25 -12.57 7.19
CA THR A 106 0.36 -13.94 7.70
C THR A 106 -0.76 -14.23 8.68
N GLU A 107 -0.98 -13.34 9.66
CA GLU A 107 -2.10 -13.47 10.60
C GLU A 107 -3.45 -13.52 9.87
N LEU A 108 -3.64 -12.68 8.85
CA LEU A 108 -4.83 -12.70 8.01
C LEU A 108 -4.97 -14.01 7.21
N ALA A 109 -3.87 -14.54 6.67
CA ALA A 109 -3.89 -15.79 5.92
C ALA A 109 -4.21 -17.00 6.81
N GLU A 110 -3.60 -17.10 7.99
CA GLU A 110 -3.87 -18.14 8.98
C GLU A 110 -5.32 -18.10 9.48
N SER A 111 -5.83 -16.90 9.76
CA SER A 111 -7.24 -16.70 10.13
C SER A 111 -8.19 -17.21 9.04
N ASN A 112 -7.90 -16.92 7.76
CA ASN A 112 -8.69 -17.43 6.65
C ASN A 112 -8.60 -18.95 6.53
N LEU A 113 -7.41 -19.56 6.64
CA LEU A 113 -7.25 -21.02 6.62
C LEU A 113 -8.09 -21.71 7.68
N LYS A 114 -8.01 -21.22 8.93
CA LYS A 114 -8.80 -21.72 10.05
C LYS A 114 -10.31 -21.62 9.77
N SER A 115 -10.76 -20.51 9.19
CA SER A 115 -12.17 -20.34 8.82
C SER A 115 -12.64 -21.30 7.72
N MET A 116 -11.70 -21.78 6.89
CA MET A 116 -11.94 -22.73 5.81
C MET A 116 -11.75 -24.19 6.23
N GLY A 117 -11.53 -24.46 7.52
CA GLY A 117 -11.39 -25.80 8.07
C GLY A 117 -10.04 -26.49 7.78
N ASP A 118 -8.99 -25.70 7.54
CA ASP A 118 -7.59 -26.15 7.68
C ASP A 118 -7.09 -25.92 9.12
#